data_AF-A0AB38C7A5-F1
#
_entry.id   AF-A0AB38C7A5-F1
#
_cell.length_a   1.000
_cell.length_b   1.000
_cell.length_c   1.000
_cell.angle_alpha   90.00
_cell.angle_beta   90.00
_cell.angle_gamma   90.00
#
_symmetry.space_group_name_H-M   'P 1'
#
loop_
_entity.id
_entity.type
_entity.pdbx_description
1 polymer ?
#
loop_
_entity_poly.entity_id
_entity_poly.type
_entity_poly.pdbx_seq_one_letter_code
_entity_poly.pdbx_strand_id
1 'polypeptide(L)'
;MLERDPLVESKTDLFRFISFQPPAPKALPPPPPPPPPKPSAPTFPYQYFGRMVDVDGRTVTYLTRGDTLIPIHARQLLDNTYRIDAVTDTQIVVTYVPLEEKIVIAVQTGN
;
A
#
# COMPACT_ATOMS: atom_id res chain seq x y z
N MET A 1 -88.18 8.87 -40.15
CA MET A 1 -87.54 10.20 -40.10
C MET A 1 -87.00 10.40 -38.69
N LEU A 2 -85.70 10.72 -38.59
CA LEU A 2 -84.90 11.15 -37.40
C LEU A 2 -84.87 10.13 -36.23
N GLU A 3 -83.82 9.33 -35.97
CA GLU A 3 -82.36 9.55 -35.89
C GLU A 3 -81.99 10.77 -35.04
N ARG A 4 -81.71 10.51 -33.74
CA ARG A 4 -80.50 10.92 -33.00
C ARG A 4 -80.62 10.59 -31.51
N ASP A 5 -80.06 9.45 -31.11
CA ASP A 5 -79.69 9.17 -29.72
C ASP A 5 -78.61 10.16 -29.26
N PRO A 6 -78.72 10.78 -28.07
CA PRO A 6 -77.71 11.70 -27.59
C PRO A 6 -76.44 10.94 -27.21
N LEU A 7 -75.36 11.46 -27.77
CA LEU A 7 -73.95 11.16 -27.53
C LEU A 7 -73.68 10.61 -26.13
N VAL A 8 -73.18 9.36 -26.09
CA VAL A 8 -72.58 8.72 -24.92
C VAL A 8 -71.46 9.61 -24.38
N GLU A 9 -71.77 10.43 -23.38
CA GLU A 9 -70.77 11.11 -22.55
C GLU A 9 -70.22 10.09 -21.54
N SER A 10 -69.55 9.06 -22.05
CA SER A 10 -68.67 8.25 -21.23
C SER A 10 -67.43 9.08 -20.96
N LYS A 11 -67.52 9.86 -19.88
CA LYS A 11 -66.44 10.55 -19.15
C LYS A 11 -65.42 9.51 -18.65
N THR A 12 -64.80 8.81 -19.57
CA THR A 12 -63.65 7.96 -19.33
C THR A 12 -62.53 8.66 -20.06
N ASP A 13 -61.87 9.53 -19.33
CA ASP A 13 -60.71 10.28 -19.79
C ASP A 13 -59.63 9.28 -20.24
N LEU A 14 -59.58 8.99 -21.54
CA LEU A 14 -58.66 8.02 -22.15
C LEU A 14 -57.21 8.50 -22.12
N PHE A 15 -56.99 9.74 -21.69
CA PHE A 15 -55.69 10.39 -21.58
C PHE A 15 -55.24 10.55 -20.12
N ARG A 16 -55.73 9.69 -19.20
CA ARG A 16 -55.17 9.61 -17.85
C ARG A 16 -53.67 9.37 -17.92
N PHE A 17 -52.92 10.33 -17.38
CA PHE A 17 -51.47 10.26 -17.24
C PHE A 17 -51.11 9.07 -16.35
N ILE A 18 -50.57 7.99 -16.93
CA ILE A 18 -50.09 6.83 -16.20
C ILE A 18 -48.64 7.12 -15.82
N SER A 19 -48.43 7.53 -14.57
CA SER A 19 -47.09 7.73 -14.01
C SER A 19 -46.43 6.37 -13.78
N PHE A 20 -45.51 5.98 -14.65
CA PHE A 20 -44.61 4.85 -14.43
C PHE A 20 -43.50 5.28 -13.48
N GLN A 21 -43.74 5.21 -12.17
CA GLN A 21 -42.66 5.38 -11.21
C GLN A 21 -41.92 4.03 -11.06
N PRO A 22 -40.64 3.94 -11.49
CA PRO A 22 -39.88 2.72 -11.27
C PRO A 22 -39.75 2.46 -9.76
N PRO A 23 -39.84 1.20 -9.31
CA PRO A 23 -39.61 0.87 -7.91
C PRO A 23 -38.20 1.31 -7.51
N ALA A 24 -38.08 1.92 -6.33
CA ALA A 24 -36.80 2.38 -5.80
C ALA A 24 -35.79 1.21 -5.79
N PRO A 25 -34.54 1.41 -6.23
CA PRO A 25 -33.51 0.39 -6.16
C PRO A 25 -33.36 -0.09 -4.70
N LYS A 26 -33.41 -1.41 -4.48
CA LYS A 26 -33.09 -1.98 -3.17
C LYS A 26 -31.64 -1.60 -2.86
N ALA A 27 -31.42 -0.98 -1.69
CA ALA A 27 -30.08 -0.67 -1.22
C ALA A 27 -29.25 -1.96 -1.17
N LEU A 28 -28.13 -1.98 -1.90
CA LEU A 28 -27.17 -3.07 -1.79
C LEU A 28 -26.61 -3.09 -0.37
N PRO A 29 -26.40 -4.27 0.22
CA PRO A 29 -25.72 -4.36 1.50
C PRO A 29 -24.34 -3.68 1.40
N PRO A 30 -23.89 -2.99 2.46
CA PRO A 30 -22.60 -2.34 2.46
C PRO A 30 -21.49 -3.37 2.19
N PRO A 31 -20.45 -3.01 1.42
CA PRO A 31 -19.33 -3.90 1.18
C PRO A 31 -18.67 -4.28 2.52
N PRO A 32 -18.12 -5.51 2.63
CA PRO A 32 -17.37 -5.90 3.82
C PRO A 32 -16.20 -4.94 4.05
N PRO A 33 -15.81 -4.71 5.32
CA PRO A 33 -14.69 -3.85 5.64
C PRO A 33 -13.41 -4.35 4.96
N PRO A 34 -12.52 -3.45 4.51
CA PRO A 34 -11.26 -3.84 3.91
C PRO A 34 -10.41 -4.63 4.91
N PRO A 35 -9.58 -5.57 4.44
CA PRO A 35 -8.66 -6.30 5.30
C PRO A 35 -7.70 -5.33 5.99
N PRO A 36 -7.19 -5.68 7.19
CA PRO A 36 -6.24 -4.84 7.90
C PRO A 36 -5.00 -4.59 7.02
N PRO A 37 -4.42 -3.38 7.07
CA PRO A 37 -3.20 -3.09 6.36
C PRO A 37 -2.09 -4.03 6.85
N LYS A 38 -1.28 -4.52 5.90
CA LYS A 38 -0.15 -5.38 6.25
C LYS A 38 0.80 -4.60 7.19
N PRO A 39 1.42 -5.28 8.18
CA PRO A 39 2.50 -4.69 8.94
C PRO A 39 3.53 -4.13 7.98
N SER A 40 3.76 -2.82 8.04
CA SER A 40 4.78 -2.16 7.23
C SER A 40 6.11 -2.28 7.96
N ALA A 41 7.22 -2.51 7.24
CA ALA A 41 8.55 -2.43 7.83
C ALA A 41 8.68 -1.13 8.64
N PRO A 42 9.24 -1.21 9.86
CA PRO A 42 9.63 -0.01 10.58
C PRO A 42 10.66 0.76 9.77
N THR A 43 10.66 2.10 9.92
CA THR A 43 11.72 2.94 9.35
C THR A 43 13.07 2.41 9.79
N PHE A 44 13.91 2.03 8.82
CA PHE A 44 15.22 1.45 9.10
C PHE A 44 16.07 2.46 9.92
N PRO A 45 16.44 2.15 11.17
CA PRO A 45 16.99 3.14 12.09
C PRO A 45 18.50 3.36 11.92
N TYR A 46 19.12 2.70 10.93
CA TYR A 46 20.54 2.83 10.65
C TYR A 46 20.76 3.62 9.36
N GLN A 47 21.81 4.43 9.34
CA GLN A 47 22.24 5.16 8.15
C GLN A 47 23.60 4.67 7.70
N TYR A 48 23.84 4.73 6.39
CA TYR A 48 25.17 4.43 5.87
C TYR A 48 26.15 5.53 6.27
N PHE A 49 27.22 5.17 6.98
CA PHE A 49 28.29 6.10 7.33
C PHE A 49 29.38 6.13 6.25
N GLY A 50 29.84 4.95 5.85
CA GLY A 50 31.01 4.83 5.00
C GLY A 50 31.65 3.45 5.03
N ARG A 51 32.81 3.38 4.39
CA ARG A 51 33.67 2.19 4.33
C ARG A 51 35.07 2.57 4.75
N MET A 52 35.69 1.71 5.53
CA MET A 52 37.06 1.89 5.97
C MET A 52 37.81 0.58 5.80
N VAL A 53 39.10 0.68 5.48
CA VAL A 53 39.99 -0.48 5.46
C VAL A 53 40.48 -0.69 6.88
N ASP A 54 40.19 -1.87 7.42
CA ASP A 54 40.62 -2.27 8.75
C ASP A 54 42.15 -2.53 8.79
N VAL A 55 42.72 -2.69 9.98
CA VAL A 55 44.17 -2.94 10.16
C VAL A 55 44.63 -4.23 9.46
N ASP A 56 43.73 -5.20 9.28
CA ASP A 56 43.98 -6.43 8.52
C ASP A 56 43.90 -6.24 6.98
N GLY A 57 43.65 -5.03 6.50
CA GLY A 57 43.47 -4.74 5.07
C GLY A 57 42.09 -5.11 4.53
N ARG A 58 41.14 -5.49 5.38
CA ARG A 58 39.76 -5.85 4.99
C ARG A 58 38.88 -4.60 4.93
N THR A 59 38.10 -4.44 3.87
CA THR A 59 37.10 -3.37 3.78
C THR A 59 35.90 -3.68 4.66
N VAL A 60 35.65 -2.82 5.64
CA VAL A 60 34.50 -2.91 6.56
C VAL A 60 33.54 -1.77 6.27
N THR A 61 32.25 -2.08 6.15
CA THR A 61 31.20 -1.08 5.99
C THR A 61 30.67 -0.70 7.35
N TYR A 62 30.48 0.60 7.60
CA TYR A 62 29.97 1.11 8.86
C TYR A 62 28.59 1.71 8.66
N LEU A 63 27.67 1.33 9.53
CA LEU A 63 26.39 1.99 9.70
C LEU A 63 26.40 2.83 10.97
N THR A 64 25.69 3.96 10.98
CA THR A 64 25.41 4.71 12.19
C THR A 64 24.00 4.40 12.70
N ARG A 65 23.83 4.37 14.01
CA ARG A 65 22.52 4.41 14.66
C ARG A 65 22.56 5.49 15.72
N GLY A 66 22.02 6.67 15.42
CA GLY A 66 22.25 7.87 16.25
C GLY A 66 23.75 8.15 16.34
N ASP A 67 24.31 8.09 17.54
CA ASP A 67 25.73 8.35 17.82
C ASP A 67 26.63 7.10 17.80
N THR A 68 26.07 5.92 17.51
CA THR A 68 26.82 4.65 17.53
C THR A 68 27.26 4.25 16.14
N LEU A 69 28.56 3.98 15.95
CA LEU A 69 29.12 3.36 14.74
C LEU A 69 29.15 1.85 14.87
N ILE A 70 28.59 1.16 13.87
CA ILE A 70 28.42 -0.28 13.89
C ILE A 70 29.06 -0.87 12.62
N PRO A 71 30.10 -1.71 12.76
CA PRO A 71 30.68 -2.43 11.62
C PRO A 71 29.71 -3.53 11.15
N ILE A 72 29.47 -3.58 9.85
CA ILE A 72 28.66 -4.60 9.19
C ILE A 72 29.44 -5.32 8.09
N HIS A 73 29.13 -6.60 7.94
CA HIS A 73 29.65 -7.48 6.91
C HIS A 73 28.51 -8.15 6.14
N ALA A 74 28.77 -8.54 4.90
CA ALA A 74 27.83 -9.35 4.13
C ALA A 74 27.57 -10.68 4.85
N ARG A 75 26.31 -11.13 4.86
CA ARG A 75 25.82 -12.32 5.57
C ARG A 75 25.87 -12.24 7.11
N GLN A 76 26.13 -11.08 7.68
CA GLN A 76 26.06 -10.88 9.13
C GLN A 76 24.62 -10.60 9.58
N LEU A 77 24.29 -11.03 10.80
CA LEU A 77 23.06 -10.63 11.48
C LEU A 77 23.35 -9.49 12.46
N LEU A 78 22.67 -8.37 12.26
CA LEU A 78 22.72 -7.16 13.07
C LEU A 78 21.55 -7.16 14.06
N ASP A 79 21.86 -6.99 15.35
CA ASP A 79 20.90 -6.91 16.46
C ASP A 79 19.87 -8.08 16.50
N ASN A 80 20.23 -9.25 15.97
CA ASN A 80 19.33 -10.41 15.80
C ASN A 80 18.02 -10.13 15.04
N THR A 81 17.93 -8.99 14.37
CA THR A 81 16.69 -8.47 13.80
C THR A 81 16.86 -8.13 12.32
N TYR A 82 18.07 -7.71 11.92
CA TYR A 82 18.38 -7.29 10.56
C TYR A 82 19.49 -8.15 9.99
N ARG A 83 19.23 -8.94 8.96
CA ARG A 83 20.24 -9.73 8.27
C ARG A 83 20.80 -8.94 7.10
N ILE A 84 22.10 -8.70 7.08
CA ILE A 84 22.78 -8.09 5.94
C ILE A 84 22.92 -9.15 4.86
N ASP A 85 22.16 -9.03 3.77
CA ASP A 85 22.15 -10.02 2.69
C ASP A 85 23.31 -9.74 1.72
N ALA A 86 23.44 -8.49 1.28
CA ALA A 86 24.50 -8.05 0.38
C ALA A 86 24.94 -6.60 0.68
N VAL A 87 26.23 -6.34 0.50
CA VAL A 87 26.83 -5.00 0.66
C VAL A 87 27.57 -4.69 -0.64
N THR A 88 27.03 -3.79 -1.45
CA THR A 88 27.63 -3.36 -2.72
C THR A 88 27.98 -1.88 -2.66
N ASP A 89 28.87 -1.41 -3.54
CA ASP A 89 29.31 -0.02 -3.56
C ASP A 89 28.20 1.02 -3.73
N THR A 90 27.11 0.62 -4.38
CA THR A 90 25.96 1.47 -4.65
C THR A 90 24.78 1.25 -3.70
N GLN A 91 24.67 0.07 -3.07
CA GLN A 91 23.53 -0.24 -2.21
C GLN A 91 23.84 -1.34 -1.19
N ILE A 92 23.14 -1.28 -0.07
CA ILE A 92 23.16 -2.31 0.97
C ILE A 92 21.78 -2.94 1.03
N VAL A 93 21.77 -4.27 0.97
CA VAL A 93 20.57 -5.08 1.03
C VAL A 93 20.48 -5.70 2.42
N VAL A 94 19.40 -5.38 3.11
CA VAL A 94 19.11 -5.87 4.46
C VAL A 94 17.78 -6.59 4.46
N THR A 95 17.68 -7.70 5.16
CA THR A 95 16.42 -8.42 5.39
C THR A 95 16.02 -8.25 6.85
N TYR A 96 14.83 -7.71 7.08
CA TYR A 96 14.23 -7.66 8.39
C TYR A 96 13.66 -9.05 8.72
N VAL A 97 14.31 -9.77 9.63
CA VAL A 97 14.02 -11.19 9.93
C VAL A 97 12.57 -11.41 10.42
N PRO A 98 11.98 -10.57 11.29
CA PRO A 98 10.64 -10.84 11.81
C PRO A 98 9.52 -10.82 10.76
N LEU A 99 9.66 -10.07 9.67
CA LEU A 99 8.69 -10.00 8.57
C LEU A 99 9.26 -10.59 7.25
N GLU A 100 10.49 -11.11 7.28
CA GLU A 100 11.26 -11.50 6.09
C GLU A 100 11.28 -10.42 4.98
N GLU A 101 11.23 -9.15 5.38
CA GLU A 101 11.09 -8.03 4.46
C GLU A 101 12.44 -7.50 3.99
N LYS A 102 12.59 -7.27 2.68
CA LYS A 102 13.83 -6.79 2.07
C LYS A 102 13.86 -5.27 2.00
N ILE A 103 14.85 -4.67 2.65
CA ILE A 103 15.12 -3.24 2.71
C ILE A 103 16.37 -2.96 1.89
N VAL A 104 16.28 -2.00 0.96
CA VAL A 104 17.41 -1.56 0.14
C VAL A 104 17.80 -0.16 0.58
N ILE A 105 19.06 0.01 0.95
CA ILE A 105 19.63 1.27 1.38
C ILE A 105 20.57 1.73 0.27
N ALA A 106 20.29 2.87 -0.35
CA ALA A 106 21.21 3.46 -1.31
C ALA A 106 22.47 3.94 -0.58
N VAL A 107 23.63 3.49 -1.04
CA VAL A 107 24.92 4.01 -0.60
C VAL A 107 25.13 5.31 -1.38
N GLN A 108 24.69 6.41 -0.79
CA GLN A 108 24.91 7.73 -1.36
C GLN A 108 26.31 8.19 -0.98
N THR A 109 27.29 7.83 -1.80
CA THR A 109 28.62 8.44 -1.72
C THR A 109 28.46 9.90 -2.15
N GLY A 110 28.65 10.84 -1.23
CA GLY A 110 28.55 12.27 -1.51
C GLY A 110 29.43 12.65 -2.70
N ASN A 111 28.82 13.33 -3.67
CA ASN A 111 29.44 13.86 -4.88
C ASN A 111 30.13 15.20 -4.62
#